data_AF-A0A946M851-F1
#
_entry.id   AF-A0A946M851-F1
#
_cell.length_a   1.000
_cell.length_b   1.000
_cell.length_c   1.000
_cell.angle_alpha   90.00
_cell.angle_beta   90.00
_cell.angle_gamma   90.00
#
_symmetry.space_group_name_H-M   'P 1'
#
loop_
_entity.id
_entity.type
_entity.pdbx_description
1 polymer ?
#
loop_
_entity_poly.entity_id
_entity_poly.type
_entity_poly.pdbx_seq_one_letter_code
_entity_poly.pdbx_strand_id
1 'polypeptide(L)'
;MDNQNKSLIDSFLDEIQCALSTIYDNSVPEAVNKDNSKLNKEQTDVSTRIMRINHMGEVCAQALYRGQAAFTRKEKMKDQLYKI
;
A
#
# COMPACT_ATOMS: atom_id res chain seq x y z
N MET A 1 -5.32 22.70 6.22
CA MET A 1 -4.20 23.42 6.85
C MET A 1 -4.15 22.91 8.27
N ASP A 2 -3.38 21.85 8.55
CA ASP A 2 -3.16 21.39 9.93
C ASP A 2 -1.69 21.09 10.09
N ASN A 3 -0.92 22.15 10.31
CA ASN A 3 0.43 22.07 10.83
C ASN A 3 0.31 21.92 12.35
N GLN A 4 -0.06 20.74 12.82
CA GLN A 4 0.15 20.39 14.21
C GLN A 4 1.44 19.60 14.29
N ASN A 5 2.35 20.03 15.16
CA ASN A 5 3.58 19.32 15.51
C ASN A 5 3.20 17.89 15.92
N LYS A 6 3.16 16.95 14.97
CA LYS A 6 2.97 15.53 15.27
C LYS A 6 4.12 15.14 16.17
N SER A 7 3.79 14.66 17.35
CA SER A 7 4.77 14.02 18.20
C SER A 7 5.46 12.92 17.40
N LEU A 8 6.72 12.64 17.69
CA LEU A 8 7.42 11.50 17.09
C LEU A 8 6.65 10.20 17.31
N ILE A 9 5.91 10.12 18.42
CA ILE A 9 5.03 8.99 18.74
C ILE A 9 3.83 8.95 17.79
N ASP A 10 3.18 10.09 17.51
CA ASP A 10 2.04 10.14 16.59
C ASP A 10 2.46 9.70 15.19
N SER A 11 3.58 10.24 14.70
CA SER A 11 4.13 9.86 13.38
C SER A 11 4.48 8.37 13.33
N PHE A 12 4.95 7.79 14.42
CA PHE A 12 5.24 6.36 14.49
C PHE A 12 3.96 5.52 14.51
N LEU A 13 2.95 5.94 15.27
CA LEU A 13 1.64 5.28 15.32
C LEU A 13 0.92 5.33 13.97
N ASP A 14 1.03 6.42 13.22
CA ASP A 14 0.48 6.51 11.87
C ASP A 14 1.12 5.50 10.92
N GLU A 15 2.43 5.30 11.00
CA GLU A 15 3.13 4.32 10.16
C GLU A 15 2.71 2.89 10.49
N ILE A 16 2.56 2.58 11.79
CA ILE A 16 2.02 1.29 12.23
C ILE A 16 0.59 1.11 11.71
N GLN A 17 -0.26 2.13 11.85
CA GLN A 17 -1.65 2.05 11.40
C GLN A 17 -1.72 1.89 9.89
N CYS A 18 -0.86 2.57 9.12
CA CYS A 18 -0.74 2.37 7.69
C CYS A 18 -0.36 0.93 7.37
N ALA A 19 0.68 0.40 8.01
CA ALA A 19 1.15 -0.97 7.78
C ALA A 19 0.06 -2.02 8.11
N LEU A 20 -0.63 -1.87 9.24
CA LEU A 20 -1.73 -2.75 9.62
C LEU A 20 -2.89 -2.67 8.62
N SER A 21 -3.26 -1.45 8.19
CA SER A 21 -4.32 -1.25 7.21
C SER A 21 -3.97 -1.94 5.88
N THR A 22 -2.74 -1.78 5.40
CA THR A 22 -2.28 -2.40 4.15
C THR A 22 -2.26 -3.93 4.22
N ILE A 23 -1.86 -4.53 5.36
CA ILE A 23 -1.76 -6.00 5.51
C ILE A 23 -3.13 -6.66 5.73
N TYR A 24 -4.02 -6.00 6.48
CA TYR A 24 -5.32 -6.56 6.85
C TYR A 24 -6.46 -6.17 5.90
N ASP A 25 -6.22 -5.27 4.96
CA ASP A 25 -7.22 -4.95 3.94
C ASP A 25 -7.45 -6.17 3.04
N ASN A 26 -8.65 -6.75 3.17
CA ASN A 26 -9.13 -7.84 2.34
C ASN A 26 -10.17 -7.33 1.32
N SER A 27 -10.20 -6.02 1.06
CA SER A 27 -11.07 -5.45 0.05
C SER A 27 -10.77 -6.11 -1.31
N VAL A 28 -11.80 -6.68 -1.92
CA VAL A 28 -11.70 -7.17 -3.28
C VAL A 28 -11.90 -5.96 -4.17
N PRO A 29 -10.89 -5.53 -4.96
CA PRO A 29 -11.06 -4.37 -5.82
C PRO A 29 -12.20 -4.61 -6.79
N GLU A 30 -13.03 -3.58 -7.01
CA GLU A 30 -14.13 -3.67 -7.97
C GLU A 30 -13.57 -3.97 -9.36
N ALA A 31 -14.22 -4.89 -10.08
CA ALA A 31 -13.79 -5.27 -11.41
C ALA A 31 -13.92 -4.07 -12.37
N VAL A 32 -12.78 -3.49 -12.75
CA VAL A 32 -12.68 -2.31 -13.63
C VAL A 32 -13.22 -2.57 -15.05
N ASN A 33 -13.36 -3.84 -15.45
CA ASN A 33 -13.90 -4.25 -16.74
C ASN A 33 -15.08 -5.21 -16.56
N LYS A 34 -16.28 -4.79 -17.00
CA LYS A 34 -17.49 -5.63 -17.06
C LYS A 34 -17.53 -6.56 -18.27
N ASP A 35 -16.52 -6.54 -19.14
CA ASP A 35 -16.42 -7.48 -20.26
C ASP A 35 -15.96 -8.84 -19.72
N ASN A 36 -16.97 -9.63 -19.37
CA ASN A 36 -16.87 -10.87 -18.65
C ASN A 36 -16.42 -12.00 -19.58
N SER A 37 -15.12 -12.05 -19.93
CA SER A 37 -14.53 -13.37 -20.16
C SER A 37 -14.50 -14.08 -18.80
N LYS A 38 -15.56 -14.84 -18.54
CA LYS A 38 -15.73 -15.54 -17.25
C LYS A 38 -14.60 -16.56 -17.15
N LEU A 39 -13.60 -16.27 -16.31
CA LEU A 39 -12.57 -17.24 -15.98
C LEU A 39 -13.25 -18.48 -15.39
N ASN A 40 -12.83 -19.65 -15.82
CA ASN A 40 -13.23 -20.87 -15.13
C ASN A 40 -12.59 -20.90 -13.72
N LYS A 41 -13.01 -21.85 -12.89
CA LYS A 41 -12.53 -21.94 -11.50
C LYS A 41 -11.00 -22.07 -11.42
N GLU A 42 -10.41 -22.90 -12.28
CA GLU A 42 -8.96 -23.14 -12.31
C GLU A 42 -8.19 -21.87 -12.71
N GLN A 43 -8.66 -21.14 -13.72
CA GLN A 43 -8.08 -19.87 -14.15
C GLN A 43 -8.20 -18.79 -13.07
N THR A 44 -9.33 -18.76 -12.35
CA THR A 44 -9.55 -17.83 -11.23
C THR A 44 -8.58 -18.13 -10.08
N ASP A 45 -8.38 -19.40 -9.73
CA ASP A 45 -7.46 -19.82 -8.67
C ASP A 45 -6.00 -19.47 -9.02
N VAL A 46 -5.60 -19.67 -10.27
CA VAL A 46 -4.27 -19.27 -10.78
C VAL A 46 -4.11 -17.75 -10.72
N SER A 47 -5.07 -17.00 -11.24
CA SER A 47 -5.03 -15.53 -11.26
C SER A 47 -4.93 -14.95 -9.84
N THR A 48 -5.71 -15.49 -8.91
CA THR A 48 -5.67 -15.09 -7.50
C THR A 48 -4.30 -15.34 -6.88
N ARG A 49 -3.66 -16.49 -7.17
CA ARG A 49 -2.29 -16.77 -6.69
C ARG A 49 -1.29 -15.74 -7.19
N ILE A 50 -1.33 -15.40 -8.47
CA ILE A 50 -0.42 -14.42 -9.08
C ILE A 50 -0.68 -13.02 -8.49
N MET A 51 -1.95 -12.64 -8.33
CA MET A 51 -2.30 -11.34 -7.78
C MET A 51 -1.85 -11.18 -6.33
N ARG A 52 -1.86 -12.24 -5.51
CA ARG A 52 -1.27 -12.19 -4.15
C ARG A 52 0.23 -11.91 -4.16
N ILE A 53 0.96 -12.43 -5.16
CA ILE A 53 2.39 -12.14 -5.31
C ILE A 53 2.59 -10.67 -5.69
N ASN A 54 1.82 -10.17 -6.66
CA ASN A 54 1.88 -8.76 -7.06
C ASN A 54 1.55 -7.83 -5.90
N HIS A 55 0.49 -8.14 -5.15
CA HIS A 55 0.06 -7.36 -4.00
C HIS A 55 1.15 -7.32 -2.91
N MET A 56 1.76 -8.46 -2.58
CA MET A 56 2.89 -8.46 -1.63
C MET A 56 4.09 -7.63 -2.13
N GLY A 57 4.34 -7.64 -3.45
CA GLY A 57 5.34 -6.76 -4.07
C GLY A 57 5.03 -5.27 -3.85
N GLU A 58 3.77 -4.89 -3.98
CA GLU A 58 3.30 -3.53 -3.70
C GLU A 58 3.44 -3.15 -2.23
N VAL A 59 3.08 -4.05 -1.29
CA VAL A 59 3.28 -3.84 0.15
C VAL A 59 4.76 -3.61 0.48
N CYS A 60 5.66 -4.44 -0.08
CA CYS A 60 7.10 -4.28 0.10
C CYS A 60 7.62 -2.95 -0.46
N ALA A 61 7.12 -2.53 -1.62
CA ALA A 61 7.49 -1.25 -2.23
C ALA A 61 7.06 -0.07 -1.35
N GLN A 62 5.80 -0.05 -0.91
CA GLN A 62 5.28 0.98 0.00
C GLN A 62 6.12 1.05 1.29
N ALA A 63 6.40 -0.09 1.92
CA ALA A 63 7.23 -0.14 3.13
C ALA A 63 8.64 0.41 2.90
N LEU A 64 9.27 0.07 1.77
CA LEU A 64 10.60 0.57 1.40
C LEU A 64 10.60 2.10 1.24
N TYR A 65 9.66 2.64 0.46
CA TYR A 65 9.62 4.08 0.18
C TYR A 65 9.27 4.91 1.42
N ARG A 66 8.31 4.46 2.23
CA ARG A 66 7.99 5.12 3.51
C ARG A 66 9.16 5.03 4.50
N GLY A 67 9.87 3.91 4.51
CA GLY A 67 11.13 3.76 5.25
C GLY A 67 12.19 4.77 4.82
N GLN A 68 12.39 4.95 3.51
CA GLN A 68 13.30 5.98 2.97
C GLN A 68 12.84 7.40 3.33
N ALA A 69 11.53 7.66 3.34
CA ALA A 69 10.95 8.95 3.70
C ALA A 69 11.30 9.34 5.15
N ALA A 70 11.28 8.38 6.07
CA ALA A 70 11.61 8.60 7.49
C ALA A 70 13.05 9.11 7.71
N PHE A 71 14.01 8.75 6.85
CA PHE A 71 15.40 9.19 6.94
C PHE A 71 15.75 10.35 6.00
N THR A 72 14.82 10.77 5.13
CA THR A 72 15.07 11.81 4.14
C THR A 72 14.90 13.21 4.76
N ARG A 73 15.97 14.01 4.75
CA ARG A 73 15.97 15.38 5.29
C ARG A 73 15.34 16.42 4.36
N LYS A 74 15.39 16.20 3.04
CA LYS A 74 14.87 17.15 2.05
C LYS A 74 13.35 16.96 1.94
N GLU A 75 12.60 17.93 2.41
CA GLU A 75 11.14 17.88 2.52
C GLU A 75 10.45 17.53 1.20
N LYS A 76 10.85 18.17 0.09
CA LYS A 76 10.31 17.84 -1.25
C LYS A 76 10.48 16.37 -1.66
N MET A 77 11.59 15.73 -1.26
CA MET A 77 11.83 14.32 -1.57
C MET A 77 11.06 13.40 -0.63
N LYS A 78 11.00 13.77 0.66
CA LYS A 78 10.19 13.07 1.66
C LYS A 78 8.72 13.00 1.24
N ASP A 79 8.15 14.11 0.77
CA ASP A 79 6.77 14.15 0.27
C ASP A 79 6.54 13.26 -0.95
N GLN A 80 7.53 13.14 -1.83
CA GLN A 80 7.42 12.24 -2.99
C GLN A 80 7.43 10.78 -2.58
N LEU A 81 8.23 10.42 -1.57
CA LEU A 81 8.32 9.05 -1.06
C LEU A 81 7.04 8.61 -0.32
N TYR A 82 6.32 9.54 0.32
CA TYR A 82 5.03 9.25 0.97
C TYR A 82 3.83 9.21 0.03
N LYS A 83 3.98 9.66 -1.23
CA LYS A 83 2.91 9.67 -2.24
C LYS A 83 2.80 8.37 -3.03
N ILE A 84 3.68 7.40 -2.74
CA ILE A 84 3.69 6.07 -3.36
C ILE A 84 2.70 5.19 -2.62
#